data_AF-A0A398BVF2-F1
#
_entry.id   AF-A0A398BVF2-F1
#
_cell.length_a   1.000
_cell.length_b   1.000
_cell.length_c   1.000
_cell.angle_alpha   90.00
_cell.angle_beta   90.00
_cell.angle_gamma   90.00
#
_symmetry.space_group_name_H-M   'P 1'
#
loop_
_entity.id
_entity.type
_entity.pdbx_description
1 polymer ?
#
loop_
_entity_poly.entity_id
_entity_poly.type
_entity_poly.pdbx_seq_one_letter_code
_entity_poly.pdbx_strand_id
1 'polypeptide(L)'
;MIDGLTFSEVSKIFGSTDAPKEDDGPDLLLRRIRSFDARGLVVAQRGDSGVREGYLDLEQACRCIVFHELMELGFDGEVLRSLRRALIQRDDPTGPTAMGLVIAAIRRGVEPAQVQLVIHRLKRKTPKGYGHVFRFTGIGDGMESRVSPENTGHACVTLDLGALLSRFTAGFDTAMAKLRHKAAKSNRINR
;
A
#
# COMPACT_ATOMS: atom_id res chain seq x y z
N MET A 1 1.96 -5.64 -22.26
CA MET A 1 1.60 -4.32 -21.67
C MET A 1 1.63 -4.49 -20.18
N ILE A 2 2.31 -3.60 -19.45
CA ILE A 2 2.35 -3.65 -17.99
C ILE A 2 0.99 -3.21 -17.45
N ASP A 3 0.39 -4.01 -16.56
CA ASP A 3 -0.89 -3.69 -15.92
C ASP A 3 -0.63 -2.85 -14.66
N GLY A 4 -0.27 -1.58 -14.86
CA GLY A 4 0.06 -0.67 -13.77
C GLY A 4 0.23 0.78 -14.23
N LEU A 5 0.28 1.68 -13.25
CA LEU A 5 0.48 3.12 -13.45
C LEU A 5 1.92 3.51 -13.10
N THR A 6 2.46 4.52 -13.78
CA THR A 6 3.77 5.09 -13.45
C THR A 6 3.77 5.72 -12.05
N PHE A 7 4.94 5.87 -11.43
CA PHE A 7 5.03 6.55 -10.12
C PHE A 7 4.41 7.95 -10.16
N SER A 8 4.62 8.72 -11.25
CA SER A 8 4.01 10.03 -11.43
C SER A 8 2.48 9.99 -11.45
N GLU A 9 1.88 9.02 -12.15
CA GLU A 9 0.42 8.85 -12.19
C GLU A 9 -0.14 8.46 -10.82
N VAL A 10 0.49 7.50 -10.12
CA VAL A 10 0.11 7.10 -8.76
C VAL A 10 0.16 8.30 -7.81
N SER A 11 1.24 9.07 -7.87
CA SER A 11 1.44 10.26 -7.04
C SER A 11 0.38 11.34 -7.28
N LYS A 12 -0.04 11.53 -8.53
CA LYS A 12 -1.10 12.50 -8.88
C LYS A 12 -2.46 12.07 -8.37
N ILE A 13 -2.78 10.77 -8.48
CA ILE A 13 -4.04 10.24 -7.95
C ILE A 13 -4.06 10.44 -6.43
N PHE A 14 -2.99 10.08 -5.74
CA PHE A 14 -2.92 10.25 -4.28
C PHE A 14 -3.02 11.73 -3.85
N GLY A 15 -2.28 12.63 -4.51
CA GLY A 15 -2.38 14.07 -4.24
C GLY A 15 -3.73 14.70 -4.60
N SER A 16 -4.62 13.98 -5.31
CA SER A 16 -5.99 14.42 -5.61
C SER A 16 -7.05 13.86 -4.66
N THR A 17 -6.70 12.88 -3.81
CA THR A 17 -7.65 12.21 -2.91
C THR A 17 -7.70 12.83 -1.53
N ASP A 18 -6.61 13.47 -1.09
CA ASP A 18 -6.52 14.25 0.14
C ASP A 18 -6.54 15.75 -0.15
N ALA A 19 -7.13 16.53 0.76
CA ALA A 19 -6.90 17.96 0.78
C ALA A 19 -5.39 18.15 1.04
N PRO A 20 -4.61 18.73 0.11
CA PRO A 20 -3.17 18.83 0.31
C PRO A 20 -2.92 19.60 1.60
N LYS A 21 -2.30 18.94 2.59
CA LYS A 21 -1.61 19.66 3.65
C LYS A 21 -0.60 20.56 2.91
N GLU A 22 -0.51 21.83 3.28
CA GLU A 22 0.13 22.87 2.44
C GLU A 22 1.60 22.58 2.04
N ASP A 23 2.26 21.59 2.68
CA ASP A 23 3.62 21.11 2.37
C ASP A 23 3.71 19.77 1.59
N ASP A 24 2.61 19.03 1.40
CA ASP A 24 2.58 17.70 0.77
C ASP A 24 2.26 17.77 -0.74
N GLY A 25 3.06 18.54 -1.48
CA GLY A 25 2.96 18.58 -2.95
C GLY A 25 3.16 17.20 -3.59
N PRO A 26 2.67 16.97 -4.83
CA PRO A 26 2.85 15.70 -5.54
C PRO A 26 4.33 15.27 -5.69
N ASP A 27 5.26 16.23 -5.60
CA ASP A 27 6.70 15.94 -5.65
C ASP A 27 7.21 15.17 -4.41
N LEU A 28 6.65 15.40 -3.23
CA LEU A 28 7.04 14.67 -2.02
C LEU A 28 6.60 13.20 -2.11
N LEU A 29 5.36 12.98 -2.57
CA LEU A 29 4.78 11.67 -2.74
C LEU A 29 5.54 10.86 -3.79
N LEU A 30 5.88 11.48 -4.91
CA LEU A 30 6.72 10.88 -5.93
C LEU A 30 8.10 10.49 -5.39
N ARG A 31 8.74 11.34 -4.58
CA ARG A 31 10.02 11.02 -3.92
C ARG A 31 9.87 9.85 -2.94
N ARG A 32 8.78 9.78 -2.18
CA ARG A 32 8.49 8.66 -1.25
C ARG A 32 8.29 7.35 -2.00
N ILE A 33 7.49 7.35 -3.07
CA ILE A 33 7.28 6.16 -3.91
C ILE A 33 8.61 5.61 -4.43
N ARG A 34 9.48 6.49 -4.95
CA ARG A 34 10.83 6.10 -5.41
C ARG A 34 11.69 5.53 -4.27
N SER A 35 11.64 6.15 -3.09
CA SER A 35 12.34 5.66 -1.90
C SER A 35 11.82 4.29 -1.45
N PHE A 36 10.51 4.05 -1.53
CA PHE A 36 9.91 2.76 -1.20
C PHE A 36 10.35 1.66 -2.14
N ASP A 37 10.38 1.92 -3.46
CA ASP A 37 10.89 0.96 -4.44
C ASP A 37 12.39 0.68 -4.24
N ALA A 38 13.21 1.72 -4.05
CA ALA A 38 14.65 1.58 -3.79
C ALA A 38 14.97 0.79 -2.51
N ARG A 39 14.08 0.83 -1.50
CA ARG A 39 14.19 0.07 -0.25
C ARG A 39 13.53 -1.31 -0.32
N GLY A 40 12.97 -1.68 -1.48
CA GLY A 40 12.25 -2.93 -1.68
C GLY A 40 10.93 -3.02 -0.91
N LEU A 41 10.41 -1.89 -0.41
CA LEU A 41 9.13 -1.85 0.31
C LEU A 41 7.94 -2.11 -0.63
N VAL A 42 8.03 -1.57 -1.84
CA VAL A 42 7.17 -1.89 -2.97
C VAL A 42 8.01 -2.44 -4.11
N VAL A 43 7.38 -3.17 -5.02
CA VAL A 43 8.07 -3.79 -6.16
C VAL A 43 7.49 -3.23 -7.45
N ALA A 44 8.22 -2.31 -8.08
CA ALA A 44 7.81 -1.75 -9.36
C ALA A 44 8.16 -2.66 -10.54
N GLN A 45 7.21 -2.82 -11.45
CA GLN A 45 7.45 -3.44 -12.75
C GLN A 45 8.19 -2.44 -13.64
N ARG A 46 9.28 -2.89 -14.27
CA ARG A 46 10.06 -2.09 -15.21
C ARG A 46 9.90 -2.73 -16.59
N GLY A 47 9.50 -1.93 -17.58
CA GLY A 47 9.44 -2.38 -18.97
C GLY A 47 10.73 -2.05 -19.71
N ASP A 48 10.97 -2.73 -20.83
CA ASP A 48 12.11 -2.45 -21.73
C ASP A 48 11.95 -1.13 -22.52
N SER A 49 10.93 -0.33 -22.21
CA SER A 49 10.48 0.83 -23.00
C SER A 49 11.37 2.08 -22.87
N GLY A 50 12.55 2.00 -22.26
CA GLY A 50 13.45 3.13 -22.04
C GLY A 50 12.95 4.18 -21.04
N VAL A 51 11.74 3.99 -20.48
CA VAL A 51 11.19 4.82 -19.40
C VAL A 51 11.88 4.42 -18.10
N ARG A 52 12.58 5.37 -17.46
CA ARG A 52 13.28 5.15 -16.17
C ARG A 52 12.33 4.95 -14.99
N GLU A 53 11.05 5.24 -15.18
CA GLU A 53 10.04 5.19 -14.13
C GLU A 53 9.41 3.80 -14.03
N GLY A 54 9.26 3.30 -12.81
CA GLY A 54 8.60 2.03 -12.55
C GLY A 54 7.08 2.16 -12.62
N TYR A 55 6.44 1.04 -12.90
CA TYR A 55 4.99 0.87 -12.90
C TYR A 55 4.56 0.12 -11.64
N LEU A 56 3.50 0.59 -11.01
CA LEU A 56 2.88 -0.05 -9.85
C LEU A 56 1.51 -0.58 -10.25
N ASP A 57 1.25 -1.84 -9.93
CA ASP A 57 -0.11 -2.36 -9.88
C ASP A 57 -0.86 -1.75 -8.69
N LEU A 58 -2.17 -2.01 -8.60
CA LEU A 58 -3.02 -1.44 -7.56
C LEU A 58 -2.56 -1.85 -6.15
N GLU A 59 -2.12 -3.09 -5.94
CA GLU A 59 -1.64 -3.54 -4.62
C GLU A 59 -0.41 -2.75 -4.17
N GLN A 60 0.58 -2.61 -5.05
CA GLN A 60 1.81 -1.88 -4.74
C GLN A 60 1.53 -0.38 -4.55
N ALA A 61 0.61 0.18 -5.33
CA ALA A 61 0.20 1.57 -5.19
C ALA A 61 -0.54 1.84 -3.86
N CYS A 62 -1.45 0.95 -3.44
CA CYS A 62 -2.09 1.02 -2.12
C CYS A 62 -1.08 0.87 -0.98
N ARG A 63 -0.05 0.01 -1.12
CA ARG A 63 1.04 -0.10 -0.13
C ARG A 63 1.81 1.22 0.02
N CYS A 64 2.09 1.93 -1.07
CA CYS A 64 2.74 3.24 -1.00
C CYS A 64 1.96 4.21 -0.11
N ILE A 65 0.62 4.22 -0.20
CA ILE A 65 -0.24 5.12 0.59
C ILE A 65 -0.22 4.73 2.06
N VAL A 66 -0.38 3.45 2.35
CA VAL A 66 -0.31 2.95 3.74
C VAL A 66 1.06 3.27 4.36
N PHE A 67 2.16 3.08 3.63
CA PHE A 67 3.49 3.41 4.13
C PHE A 67 3.71 4.92 4.28
N HIS A 68 3.16 5.72 3.37
CA HIS A 68 3.19 7.17 3.51
C HIS A 68 2.48 7.60 4.79
N GLU A 69 1.27 7.12 5.04
CA GLU A 69 0.47 7.46 6.22
C GLU A 69 1.17 7.04 7.52
N LEU A 70 1.77 5.84 7.54
CA LEU A 70 2.53 5.40 8.71
C LEU A 70 3.78 6.25 8.96
N MET A 71 4.45 6.74 7.91
CA MET A 71 5.56 7.68 8.07
C MET A 71 5.10 9.03 8.63
N GLU A 72 3.93 9.52 8.20
CA GLU A 72 3.32 10.74 8.77
C GLU A 72 3.01 10.58 10.25
N LEU A 73 2.64 9.38 10.68
CA LEU A 73 2.44 9.03 12.10
C LEU A 73 3.75 8.80 12.86
N GLY A 74 4.91 8.98 12.22
CA GLY A 74 6.23 8.87 12.83
C GLY A 74 6.80 7.45 12.89
N PHE A 75 6.23 6.48 12.16
CA PHE A 75 6.78 5.12 12.11
C PHE A 75 8.02 5.03 11.23
N ASP A 76 8.99 4.26 11.69
CA ASP A 76 10.27 4.07 11.01
C ASP A 76 10.22 2.99 9.93
N GLY A 77 11.33 2.85 9.20
CA GLY A 77 11.45 1.85 8.14
C GLY A 77 11.41 0.40 8.61
N GLU A 78 11.66 0.09 9.89
CA GLU A 78 11.57 -1.27 10.42
C GLU A 78 10.11 -1.70 10.57
N VAL A 79 9.26 -0.79 11.07
CA VAL A 79 7.80 -0.96 11.10
C VAL A 79 7.29 -1.22 9.69
N LEU A 80 7.68 -0.39 8.71
CA LEU A 80 7.23 -0.53 7.32
C LEU A 80 7.64 -1.86 6.69
N ARG A 81 8.89 -2.33 6.94
CA ARG A 81 9.34 -3.65 6.45
C ARG A 81 8.57 -4.80 7.09
N SER A 82 8.23 -4.67 8.36
CA SER A 82 7.44 -5.67 9.08
C SER A 82 6.00 -5.71 8.57
N LEU A 83 5.39 -4.55 8.33
CA LEU A 83 4.07 -4.45 7.72
C LEU A 83 4.06 -5.02 6.30
N ARG A 84 5.07 -4.70 5.48
CA ARG A 84 5.20 -5.29 4.14
C ARG A 84 5.13 -6.81 4.19
N ARG A 85 5.86 -7.44 5.12
CA ARG A 85 5.87 -8.90 5.28
C ARG A 85 4.47 -9.43 5.62
N ALA A 86 3.77 -8.78 6.55
CA ALA A 86 2.39 -9.13 6.87
C ALA A 86 1.43 -8.94 5.67
N LEU A 87 1.60 -7.87 4.90
CA LEU A 87 0.73 -7.55 3.75
C LEU A 87 0.91 -8.48 2.56
N ILE A 88 2.10 -9.07 2.38
CA ILE A 88 2.38 -10.02 1.29
C ILE A 88 2.19 -11.47 1.71
N GLN A 89 2.05 -11.73 3.02
CA GLN A 89 1.83 -13.07 3.53
C GLN A 89 0.51 -13.61 2.98
N ARG A 90 0.54 -14.88 2.58
CA ARG A 90 -0.62 -15.61 2.06
C ARG A 90 -0.76 -16.88 2.89
N ASP A 91 -1.98 -17.23 3.25
CA ASP A 91 -2.27 -18.52 3.86
C ASP A 91 -2.15 -19.66 2.83
N ASP A 92 -2.48 -19.36 1.56
CA ASP A 92 -2.31 -20.24 0.40
C ASP A 92 -1.40 -19.53 -0.64
N PRO A 93 -0.35 -20.17 -1.18
CA PRO A 93 0.50 -19.59 -2.23
C PRO A 93 -0.26 -19.04 -3.45
N THR A 94 -1.42 -19.64 -3.76
CA THR A 94 -2.31 -19.22 -4.85
C THR A 94 -3.38 -18.22 -4.40
N GLY A 95 -3.55 -18.07 -3.09
CA GLY A 95 -4.51 -17.16 -2.48
C GLY A 95 -4.13 -15.68 -2.63
N PRO A 96 -5.10 -14.78 -2.41
CA PRO A 96 -4.86 -13.35 -2.40
C PRO A 96 -3.95 -12.94 -1.24
N THR A 97 -3.20 -11.86 -1.41
CA THR A 97 -2.47 -11.23 -0.31
C THR A 97 -3.45 -10.53 0.64
N ALA A 98 -3.04 -10.24 1.88
CA ALA A 98 -3.86 -9.42 2.78
C ALA A 98 -4.22 -8.06 2.16
N MET A 99 -3.29 -7.44 1.42
CA MET A 99 -3.59 -6.22 0.66
C MET A 99 -4.61 -6.45 -0.46
N GLY A 100 -4.50 -7.55 -1.20
CA GLY A 100 -5.47 -7.92 -2.24
C GLY A 100 -6.87 -8.14 -1.67
N LEU A 101 -6.97 -8.74 -0.49
CA LEU A 101 -8.25 -8.91 0.22
C LEU A 101 -8.85 -7.57 0.67
N VAL A 102 -8.03 -6.63 1.18
CA VAL A 102 -8.47 -5.27 1.52
C VAL A 102 -9.06 -4.57 0.29
N ILE A 103 -8.35 -4.59 -0.84
CA ILE A 103 -8.80 -3.97 -2.09
C ILE A 103 -10.11 -4.60 -2.56
N ALA A 104 -10.24 -5.93 -2.46
CA ALA A 104 -11.47 -6.63 -2.81
C ALA A 104 -12.64 -6.22 -1.91
N ALA A 105 -12.42 -6.06 -0.59
CA ALA A 105 -13.44 -5.60 0.35
C ALA A 105 -13.91 -4.17 0.02
N ILE A 106 -12.97 -3.24 -0.24
CA ILE A 106 -13.27 -1.86 -0.65
C ILE A 106 -14.11 -1.84 -1.92
N ARG A 107 -13.71 -2.60 -2.95
CA ARG A 107 -14.45 -2.66 -4.22
C ARG A 107 -15.85 -3.25 -4.09
N ARG A 108 -16.08 -4.09 -3.08
CA ARG A 108 -17.40 -4.66 -2.77
C ARG A 108 -18.26 -3.76 -1.89
N GLY A 109 -17.73 -2.62 -1.41
CA GLY A 109 -18.41 -1.74 -0.46
C GLY A 109 -18.61 -2.38 0.91
N VAL A 110 -17.77 -3.35 1.28
CA VAL A 110 -17.83 -4.00 2.60
C VAL A 110 -17.03 -3.12 3.57
N GLU A 111 -17.76 -2.38 4.41
CA GLU A 111 -17.17 -1.53 5.45
C GLU A 111 -17.38 -2.13 6.86
N PRO A 112 -16.40 -1.96 7.78
CA PRO A 112 -15.09 -1.32 7.58
C PRO A 112 -13.95 -2.35 7.39
N ALA A 113 -13.19 -2.24 6.29
CA ALA A 113 -11.91 -2.95 6.13
C ALA A 113 -10.81 -2.16 6.87
N GLN A 114 -10.41 -2.64 8.05
CA GLN A 114 -9.49 -1.94 8.93
C GLN A 114 -8.20 -2.73 9.14
N VAL A 115 -7.09 -2.01 9.33
CA VAL A 115 -5.83 -2.58 9.80
C VAL A 115 -5.50 -2.00 11.15
N GLN A 116 -5.58 -2.86 12.16
CA GLN A 116 -5.12 -2.55 13.49
C GLN A 116 -3.64 -2.93 13.61
N LEU A 117 -2.78 -1.92 13.65
CA LEU A 117 -1.36 -2.07 13.96
C LEU A 117 -1.17 -2.02 15.47
N VAL A 118 -0.80 -3.17 16.06
CA VAL A 118 -0.47 -3.26 17.49
C VAL A 118 1.06 -3.28 17.62
N ILE A 119 1.62 -2.21 18.17
CA ILE A 119 3.06 -2.09 18.39
C ILE A 119 3.38 -2.51 19.81
N HIS A 120 4.22 -3.53 19.92
CA HIS A 120 4.73 -4.05 21.18
C HIS A 120 6.08 -3.41 21.48
N ARG A 121 6.18 -2.67 22.58
CA ARG A 121 7.48 -2.30 23.14
C ARG A 121 8.06 -3.53 23.84
N LEU A 122 9.11 -4.16 23.30
CA LEU A 122 9.74 -5.29 23.97
C LEU A 122 10.43 -4.77 25.24
N LYS A 123 10.08 -5.35 26.40
CA LYS A 123 10.80 -5.05 27.64
C LYS A 123 12.19 -5.72 27.61
N ARG A 124 13.21 -4.87 27.53
CA ARG A 124 14.56 -5.01 28.10
C ARG A 124 15.22 -6.41 28.00
N LYS A 125 15.79 -6.69 26.82
CA LYS A 125 17.09 -7.38 26.70
C LYS A 125 17.96 -6.78 25.59
N THR A 126 17.34 -6.18 24.58
CA THR A 126 18.02 -5.39 23.55
C THR A 126 17.57 -3.92 23.64
N PRO A 127 18.49 -2.93 23.70
CA PRO A 127 18.14 -1.51 23.74
C PRO A 127 17.36 -0.99 22.52
N LYS A 128 17.16 -1.82 21.49
CA LYS A 128 16.66 -1.42 20.16
C LYS A 128 15.54 -2.32 19.57
N GLY A 129 14.99 -3.27 20.32
CA GLY A 129 13.99 -4.20 19.75
C GLY A 129 12.57 -3.76 20.05
N TYR A 130 11.78 -3.39 19.04
CA TYR A 130 10.31 -3.35 19.12
C TYR A 130 9.76 -4.57 18.37
N GLY A 131 8.66 -5.14 18.85
CA GLY A 131 7.90 -6.17 18.13
C GLY A 131 6.67 -5.51 17.51
N HIS A 132 6.24 -5.96 16.33
CA HIS A 132 5.07 -5.41 15.65
C HIS A 132 4.09 -6.52 15.34
N VAL A 133 2.83 -6.39 15.76
CA VAL A 133 1.75 -7.30 15.39
C VAL A 133 0.76 -6.53 14.52
N PHE A 134 0.32 -7.15 13.42
CA PHE A 134 -0.62 -6.55 12.49
C PHE A 134 -1.90 -7.39 12.47
N ARG A 135 -3.02 -6.80 12.86
CA ARG A 135 -4.33 -7.43 12.80
C ARG A 135 -5.15 -6.78 11.68
N PHE A 136 -5.72 -7.62 10.84
CA PHE A 136 -6.59 -7.21 9.73
C PHE A 136 -8.02 -7.56 10.14
N THR A 137 -8.91 -6.57 10.19
CA THR A 137 -10.33 -6.76 10.56
C THR A 137 -11.24 -6.31 9.44
N GLY A 138 -12.40 -6.96 9.29
CA GLY A 138 -13.35 -6.66 8.21
C GLY A 138 -12.89 -7.12 6.82
N ILE A 139 -11.91 -8.04 6.77
CA ILE A 139 -11.28 -8.55 5.55
C ILE A 139 -11.40 -10.09 5.58
N GLY A 140 -12.63 -10.60 5.48
CA GLY A 140 -12.92 -12.04 5.64
C GLY A 140 -12.81 -12.55 7.08
N ASP A 141 -13.04 -13.85 7.29
CA ASP A 141 -13.01 -14.50 8.61
C ASP A 141 -11.59 -14.46 9.22
N GLY A 142 -11.34 -13.48 10.09
CA GLY A 142 -10.35 -13.60 11.17
C GLY A 142 -8.87 -13.64 10.78
N MET A 143 -8.43 -12.92 9.74
CA MET A 143 -7.01 -12.88 9.36
C MET A 143 -6.15 -12.12 10.40
N GLU A 144 -5.58 -12.84 11.37
CA GLU A 144 -4.57 -12.29 12.30
C GLU A 144 -3.15 -12.59 11.80
N SER A 145 -2.43 -11.58 11.31
CA SER A 145 -0.99 -11.72 11.04
C SER A 145 -0.19 -11.49 12.33
N ARG A 146 -0.05 -12.52 13.16
CA ARG A 146 0.76 -12.47 14.38
C ARG A 146 2.26 -12.54 14.05
N VAL A 147 2.98 -11.46 14.30
CA VAL A 147 4.45 -11.47 14.44
C VAL A 147 4.76 -11.22 15.92
N SER A 148 4.82 -12.29 16.72
CA SER A 148 5.04 -12.22 18.18
C SER A 148 6.53 -12.35 18.51
N PRO A 149 7.03 -11.61 19.51
CA PRO A 149 7.32 -12.26 20.79
C PRO A 149 6.62 -11.57 21.96
N GLU A 150 6.26 -12.38 22.94
CA GLU A 150 5.38 -12.06 24.06
C GLU A 150 5.88 -10.94 24.99
N ASN A 151 4.93 -10.23 25.60
CA ASN A 151 4.97 -9.37 26.80
C ASN A 151 5.17 -7.83 26.72
N THR A 152 4.00 -7.18 26.94
CA THR A 152 3.60 -5.99 27.75
C THR A 152 4.30 -4.62 27.64
N GLY A 153 3.62 -3.77 26.86
CA GLY A 153 3.75 -2.32 26.72
C GLY A 153 3.16 -1.92 25.37
N HIS A 154 1.87 -1.57 25.31
CA HIS A 154 1.13 -1.50 24.04
C HIS A 154 0.92 -0.05 23.59
N ALA A 155 1.41 0.30 22.40
CA ALA A 155 0.86 1.41 21.62
C ALA A 155 0.06 0.78 20.48
N CYS A 156 -1.24 1.08 20.40
CA CYS A 156 -2.10 0.59 19.32
C CYS A 156 -2.42 1.76 18.39
N VAL A 157 -2.14 1.57 17.10
CA VAL A 157 -2.57 2.50 16.06
C VAL A 157 -3.51 1.74 15.13
N THR A 158 -4.74 2.19 15.04
CA THR A 158 -5.70 1.65 14.07
C THR A 158 -5.70 2.55 12.86
N LEU A 159 -5.46 1.96 11.69
CA LEU A 159 -5.58 2.65 10.41
C LEU A 159 -6.80 2.11 9.67
N ASP A 160 -7.74 3.00 9.37
CA ASP A 160 -8.91 2.67 8.56
C ASP A 160 -8.51 2.63 7.08
N LEU A 161 -8.25 1.43 6.56
CA LEU A 161 -7.84 1.26 5.17
C LEU A 161 -8.98 1.53 4.19
N GLY A 162 -10.22 1.28 4.58
CA GLY A 162 -11.39 1.60 3.77
C GLY A 162 -11.48 3.11 3.51
N ALA A 163 -11.44 3.89 4.58
CA ALA A 163 -11.45 5.35 4.49
C ALA A 163 -10.24 5.88 3.70
N LEU A 164 -9.04 5.37 4.00
CA LEU A 164 -7.80 5.81 3.36
C LEU A 164 -7.73 5.48 1.86
N LEU A 165 -8.18 4.29 1.46
CA LEU A 165 -7.91 3.76 0.11
C LEU A 165 -9.14 3.82 -0.83
N SER A 166 -10.36 4.06 -0.33
CA SER A 166 -11.58 4.06 -1.16
C SER A 166 -11.51 5.04 -2.34
N ARG A 167 -11.19 6.31 -2.07
CA ARG A 167 -11.06 7.32 -3.14
C ARG A 167 -9.91 7.02 -4.09
N PHE A 168 -8.79 6.55 -3.53
CA PHE A 168 -7.61 6.22 -4.31
C PHE A 168 -7.85 5.05 -5.26
N THR A 169 -8.45 3.96 -4.79
CA THR A 169 -8.76 2.77 -5.59
C THR A 169 -9.68 3.13 -6.77
N ALA A 170 -10.70 3.97 -6.55
CA ALA A 170 -11.56 4.48 -7.62
C ALA A 170 -10.80 5.35 -8.64
N GLY A 171 -9.92 6.23 -8.16
CA GLY A 171 -9.06 7.07 -9.01
C GLY A 171 -8.09 6.24 -9.86
N PHE A 172 -7.49 5.21 -9.27
CA PHE A 172 -6.61 4.26 -9.94
C PHE A 172 -7.35 3.48 -11.04
N ASP A 173 -8.53 2.95 -10.72
CA ASP A 173 -9.34 2.20 -11.68
C ASP A 173 -9.76 3.08 -12.88
N THR A 174 -10.09 4.35 -12.62
CA THR A 174 -10.39 5.33 -13.66
C THR A 174 -9.18 5.60 -14.56
N ALA A 175 -7.99 5.77 -13.99
CA ALA A 175 -6.76 6.00 -14.77
C ALA A 175 -6.39 4.78 -15.62
N MET A 176 -6.51 3.57 -15.06
CA MET A 176 -6.29 2.32 -15.77
C MET A 176 -7.28 2.12 -16.93
N ALA A 177 -8.55 2.44 -16.73
CA ALA A 177 -9.56 2.38 -17.80
C ALA A 177 -9.21 3.32 -18.97
N LYS A 178 -8.75 4.55 -18.67
CA LYS A 178 -8.29 5.50 -19.69
C LYS A 178 -7.09 4.99 -20.48
N LEU A 179 -6.10 4.39 -19.80
CA LEU A 179 -4.92 3.81 -20.45
C LEU A 179 -5.31 2.65 -21.38
N ARG A 180 -6.16 1.73 -20.92
CA ARG A 180 -6.65 0.59 -21.70
C ARG A 180 -7.42 1.06 -22.94
N HIS A 181 -8.29 2.07 -22.80
CA HIS A 181 -9.01 2.66 -23.93
C HIS A 181 -8.07 3.31 -24.95
N LYS A 182 -7.06 4.06 -24.49
CA LYS A 182 -6.05 4.68 -25.36
C LYS A 182 -5.26 3.62 -26.15
N ALA A 183 -4.86 2.54 -25.50
CA ALA A 183 -4.14 1.44 -26.16
C ALA A 183 -5.01 0.72 -27.21
N ALA A 184 -6.29 0.45 -26.88
CA ALA A 184 -7.23 -0.15 -27.82
C ALA A 184 -7.45 0.72 -29.07
N LYS A 185 -7.55 2.05 -28.90
CA LYS A 185 -7.66 2.99 -30.02
C LYS A 185 -6.41 2.99 -30.90
N SER A 186 -5.21 2.97 -30.31
CA SER A 186 -3.94 2.94 -31.04
C SER A 186 -3.80 1.67 -31.89
N ASN A 187 -4.22 0.51 -31.37
CA ASN A 187 -4.17 -0.76 -32.11
C ASN A 187 -5.17 -0.81 -33.27
N ARG A 188 -6.26 -0.04 -33.22
CA ARG A 188 -7.24 0.05 -34.29
C ARG A 188 -6.78 0.94 -35.46
N ILE A 189 -5.88 1.89 -35.21
CA ILE A 189 -5.32 2.77 -36.25
C ILE A 189 -4.19 2.08 -37.03
N ASN A 190 -3.49 1.13 -36.40
CA ASN A 190 -2.38 0.38 -37.01
C ASN A 190 -2.84 -0.95 -37.67
N ARG A 191 -4.16 -1.15 -37.84
CA ARG A 191 -4.77 -2.26 -38.58
C ARG A 191 -5.49 -1.71 -39.79
#